data_AF-A0A3D6EHJ5-F1
#
_entry.id   AF-A0A3D6EHJ5-F1
#
_cell.length_a   1.000
_cell.length_b   1.000
_cell.length_c   1.000
_cell.angle_alpha   90.00
_cell.angle_beta   90.00
_cell.angle_gamma   90.00
#
_symmetry.space_group_name_H-M   'P 1'
#
loop_
_entity.id
_entity.type
_entity.pdbx_description
1 polymer ?
#
loop_
_entity_poly.entity_id
_entity_poly.type
_entity_poly.pdbx_seq_one_letter_code
_entity_poly.pdbx_strand_id
1 'polypeptide(L)'
;MSEAGFSVSRPAQLRRFGRVFYPAGLRLQKALAAHVAAGGNPDQLVILEHDPVFTLGRNATPADIHMSDDFLAAQGVSVHRTDRGGEVTYHGPGQIVAYPICNLRGGREDVGRLVRGLEEAMIRTAAEFGIVADRLKGAPGIWVETPRGLEKLGAIGLHLSRWITTHGIAFNVRPNLDHFRWITPCGFTDKGVCSLASLLGEGSPTWEEAADRLQAHLVQCLALDLQPVRPPSRSVSAMTWRRGADGPEILMMLRVPEHGLWWQSVTGMMEPGETPEQTAHRELMEETGLAGTLRPLDLAHSFWVDPAIVAFPDAEPRFNTETCFSMEVPAEAQVRLEPLEHSEFKWCRPEEALALMKWEGSKGALALLRTQFEG
;
A
#
# COMPACT_ATOMS: atom_id res chain seq x y z
N MET A 1 30.40 -1.74 16.22
CA MET A 1 29.10 -2.34 15.86
C MET A 1 28.09 -1.83 16.85
N SER A 2 27.05 -1.11 16.41
CA SER A 2 26.03 -0.57 17.32
C SER A 2 25.33 -1.71 18.09
N GLU A 3 25.02 -1.52 19.37
CA GLU A 3 24.19 -2.45 20.15
C GLU A 3 22.71 -2.47 19.71
N ALA A 4 22.33 -1.66 18.72
CA ALA A 4 20.98 -1.59 18.17
C ALA A 4 20.74 -2.72 17.15
N GLY A 5 19.64 -3.46 17.36
CA GLY A 5 19.23 -4.55 16.47
C GLY A 5 19.63 -5.96 16.92
N PHE A 6 19.30 -6.94 16.10
CA PHE A 6 19.58 -8.36 16.38
C PHE A 6 20.97 -8.76 15.87
N SER A 7 21.62 -9.69 16.57
CA SER A 7 22.91 -10.29 16.15
C SER A 7 22.74 -11.71 15.62
N VAL A 8 21.73 -12.44 16.08
CA VAL A 8 21.38 -13.78 15.57
C VAL A 8 20.75 -13.59 14.22
N SER A 9 21.32 -14.13 13.13
CA SER A 9 20.75 -14.04 11.77
C SER A 9 19.49 -14.90 11.61
N ARG A 10 18.55 -14.49 10.75
CA ARG A 10 17.37 -15.29 10.36
C ARG A 10 17.12 -15.21 8.86
N PRO A 11 16.76 -16.33 8.20
CA PRO A 11 16.27 -16.31 6.83
C PRO A 11 15.09 -15.35 6.68
N ALA A 12 15.11 -14.52 5.64
CA ALA A 12 14.06 -13.54 5.38
C ALA A 12 13.82 -13.34 3.88
N GLN A 13 12.64 -12.88 3.50
CA GLN A 13 12.32 -12.46 2.14
C GLN A 13 12.00 -10.96 2.12
N LEU A 14 12.68 -10.22 1.24
CA LEU A 14 12.41 -8.81 0.98
C LEU A 14 11.40 -8.68 -0.16
N ARG A 15 10.25 -8.07 0.11
CA ARG A 15 9.19 -7.80 -0.87
C ARG A 15 9.04 -6.29 -1.02
N ARG A 16 9.24 -5.79 -2.23
CA ARG A 16 8.95 -4.40 -2.58
C ARG A 16 7.68 -4.33 -3.40
N PHE A 17 6.75 -3.51 -2.94
CA PHE A 17 5.55 -3.15 -3.68
C PHE A 17 5.59 -1.65 -3.96
N GLY A 18 4.83 -1.22 -4.98
CA GLY A 18 4.56 0.19 -5.18
C GLY A 18 3.49 0.66 -4.20
N ARG A 19 2.39 1.18 -4.75
CA ARG A 19 1.22 1.54 -3.97
C ARG A 19 0.46 0.30 -3.49
N VAL A 20 -0.02 0.34 -2.27
CA VAL A 20 -0.90 -0.69 -1.70
C VAL A 20 -2.02 0.04 -0.96
N PHE A 21 -3.28 -0.23 -1.26
CA PHE A 21 -4.37 0.34 -0.45
C PHE A 21 -4.29 -0.19 0.98
N TYR A 22 -4.54 0.66 1.99
CA TYR A 22 -4.32 0.28 3.38
C TYR A 22 -5.04 -1.02 3.81
N PRO A 23 -6.32 -1.25 3.47
CA PRO A 23 -6.99 -2.53 3.76
C PRO A 23 -6.31 -3.74 3.10
N ALA A 24 -5.85 -3.60 1.85
CA ALA A 24 -5.10 -4.65 1.16
C ALA A 24 -3.76 -4.92 1.86
N GLY A 25 -3.11 -3.87 2.37
CA GLY A 25 -1.91 -3.97 3.21
C GLY A 25 -2.15 -4.77 4.49
N LEU A 26 -3.28 -4.56 5.18
CA LEU A 26 -3.65 -5.35 6.37
C LEU A 26 -3.85 -6.83 6.03
N ARG A 27 -4.54 -7.14 4.91
CA ARG A 27 -4.75 -8.53 4.44
C ARG A 27 -3.42 -9.20 4.11
N LEU A 28 -2.54 -8.49 3.40
CA LEU A 28 -1.18 -8.93 3.07
C LEU A 28 -0.37 -9.24 4.33
N GLN A 29 -0.36 -8.34 5.31
CA GLN A 29 0.35 -8.56 6.56
C GLN A 29 -0.17 -9.79 7.32
N LYS A 30 -1.49 -9.98 7.36
CA LYS A 30 -2.10 -11.15 8.00
C LYS A 30 -1.68 -12.46 7.31
N ALA A 31 -1.69 -12.50 5.98
CA ALA A 31 -1.27 -13.67 5.21
C ALA A 31 0.23 -13.99 5.43
N LEU A 32 1.09 -12.99 5.39
CA LEU A 32 2.52 -13.15 5.65
C LEU A 32 2.81 -13.55 7.10
N ALA A 33 2.09 -12.98 8.08
CA ALA A 33 2.24 -13.36 9.48
C ALA A 33 1.83 -14.81 9.72
N ALA A 34 0.75 -15.28 9.08
CA ALA A 34 0.36 -16.69 9.12
C ALA A 34 1.42 -17.61 8.49
N HIS A 35 2.00 -17.20 7.36
CA HIS A 35 3.09 -17.92 6.71
C HIS A 35 4.33 -18.04 7.62
N VAL A 36 4.78 -16.93 8.24
CA VAL A 36 5.90 -16.92 9.20
C VAL A 36 5.59 -17.77 10.44
N ALA A 37 4.33 -17.75 10.91
CA ALA A 37 3.91 -18.49 12.09
C ALA A 37 3.92 -20.02 11.91
N ALA A 38 3.84 -20.52 10.67
CA ALA A 38 3.84 -21.96 10.37
C ALA A 38 5.17 -22.67 10.73
N GLY A 39 6.21 -21.91 11.12
CA GLY A 39 7.50 -22.46 11.51
C GLY A 39 8.35 -22.87 10.31
N GLY A 40 9.67 -22.68 10.39
CA GLY A 40 10.60 -22.99 9.29
C GLY A 40 10.58 -22.02 8.10
N ASN A 41 9.50 -21.24 7.94
CA ASN A 41 9.40 -20.22 6.89
C ASN A 41 10.23 -18.96 7.22
N PRO A 42 10.75 -18.27 6.19
CA PRO A 42 11.55 -17.06 6.36
C PRO A 42 10.71 -15.89 6.88
N ASP A 43 11.33 -15.03 7.70
CA ASP A 43 10.77 -13.72 8.07
C ASP A 43 10.49 -12.88 6.81
N GLN A 44 9.67 -11.84 6.91
CA GLN A 44 9.32 -11.01 5.76
C GLN A 44 9.65 -9.55 6.05
N LEU A 45 10.28 -8.88 5.10
CA LEU A 45 10.44 -7.43 5.11
C LEU A 45 9.69 -6.88 3.90
N VAL A 46 8.59 -6.16 4.16
CA VAL A 46 7.79 -5.56 3.09
C VAL A 46 8.07 -4.07 3.04
N ILE A 47 8.36 -3.52 1.86
CA ILE A 47 8.52 -2.08 1.60
C ILE A 47 7.43 -1.65 0.62
N LEU A 48 6.68 -0.61 0.94
CA LEU A 48 5.58 -0.09 0.11
C LEU A 48 5.27 1.37 0.43
N GLU A 49 4.34 1.96 -0.31
CA GLU A 49 3.63 3.17 0.11
C GLU A 49 2.11 2.94 0.10
N HIS A 50 1.38 3.75 0.87
CA HIS A 50 -0.07 3.71 0.95
C HIS A 50 -0.68 4.92 0.24
N ASP A 51 -1.92 4.79 -0.23
CA ASP A 51 -2.80 5.93 -0.49
C ASP A 51 -3.02 6.76 0.79
N PRO A 52 -3.48 8.02 0.69
CA PRO A 52 -3.76 8.85 1.85
C PRO A 52 -4.71 8.15 2.85
N VAL A 53 -4.20 7.93 4.06
CA VAL A 53 -4.93 7.22 5.12
C VAL A 53 -4.53 7.73 6.50
N PHE A 54 -5.53 7.94 7.35
CA PHE A 54 -5.36 8.02 8.79
C PHE A 54 -5.61 6.67 9.42
N THR A 55 -4.68 6.25 10.26
CA THR A 55 -4.80 5.00 11.00
C THR A 55 -4.91 5.30 12.48
N LEU A 56 -5.90 4.72 13.14
CA LEU A 56 -6.14 4.86 14.58
C LEU A 56 -5.61 3.58 15.26
N GLY A 57 -4.46 3.69 15.92
CA GLY A 57 -3.90 2.61 16.74
C GLY A 57 -4.69 2.35 18.03
N ARG A 58 -4.21 1.43 18.85
CA ARG A 58 -4.90 1.01 20.10
C ARG A 58 -5.17 2.14 21.10
N ASN A 59 -4.36 3.20 21.08
CA ASN A 59 -4.50 4.32 22.01
C ASN A 59 -5.21 5.53 21.37
N ALA A 60 -5.71 5.40 20.13
CA ALA A 60 -6.30 6.50 19.39
C ALA A 60 -7.83 6.56 19.49
N THR A 61 -8.35 7.77 19.51
CA THR A 61 -9.78 8.08 19.50
C THR A 61 -10.16 8.83 18.21
N PRO A 62 -11.43 8.80 17.79
CA PRO A 62 -11.86 9.57 16.62
C PRO A 62 -11.66 11.08 16.79
N ALA A 63 -11.64 11.58 18.04
CA ALA A 63 -11.39 12.98 18.36
C ALA A 63 -9.93 13.42 18.07
N ASP A 64 -9.02 12.48 17.81
CA ASP A 64 -7.66 12.79 17.39
C ASP A 64 -7.61 13.22 15.91
N ILE A 65 -8.73 13.14 15.20
CA ILE A 65 -8.91 13.61 13.81
C ILE A 65 -9.81 14.85 13.85
N HIS A 66 -9.30 15.97 13.32
CA HIS A 66 -9.90 17.30 13.43
C HIS A 66 -10.79 17.69 12.26
N MET A 67 -10.98 16.77 11.31
CA MET A 67 -11.76 16.98 10.09
C MET A 67 -12.96 16.03 10.07
N SER A 68 -14.04 16.43 9.40
CA SER A 68 -15.21 15.57 9.22
C SER A 68 -14.94 14.46 8.20
N ASP A 69 -15.67 13.36 8.32
CA ASP A 69 -15.59 12.23 7.37
C ASP A 69 -15.88 12.69 5.93
N ASP A 70 -16.85 13.59 5.72
CA ASP A 70 -17.17 14.14 4.40
C ASP A 70 -16.00 14.94 3.81
N PHE A 71 -15.30 15.75 4.62
CA PHE A 71 -14.13 16.48 4.17
C PHE A 71 -13.01 15.53 3.78
N LEU A 72 -12.73 14.52 4.62
CA LEU A 72 -11.69 13.53 4.36
C LEU A 72 -11.98 12.73 3.09
N ALA A 73 -13.24 12.30 2.89
CA ALA A 73 -13.67 11.61 1.69
C ALA A 73 -13.47 12.48 0.43
N ALA A 74 -13.82 13.78 0.50
CA ALA A 74 -13.59 14.72 -0.59
C ALA A 74 -12.10 14.97 -0.88
N GLN A 75 -11.23 14.82 0.12
CA GLN A 75 -9.76 14.89 -0.03
C GLN A 75 -9.13 13.52 -0.39
N GLY A 76 -9.93 12.46 -0.55
CA GLY A 76 -9.43 11.11 -0.83
C GLY A 76 -8.65 10.48 0.33
N VAL A 77 -8.86 10.93 1.56
CA VAL A 77 -8.22 10.39 2.77
C VAL A 77 -9.13 9.40 3.45
N SER A 78 -8.68 8.14 3.55
CA SER A 78 -9.40 7.08 4.25
C SER A 78 -9.09 7.06 5.75
N VAL A 79 -9.97 6.47 6.56
CA VAL A 79 -9.77 6.33 8.01
C VAL A 79 -9.94 4.86 8.42
N HIS A 80 -8.95 4.30 9.11
CA HIS A 80 -8.95 2.89 9.53
C HIS A 80 -8.51 2.70 10.98
N ARG A 81 -9.28 1.93 11.75
CA ARG A 81 -8.83 1.41 13.06
C ARG A 81 -7.94 0.19 12.88
N THR A 82 -6.90 0.08 13.69
CA THR A 82 -5.87 -0.97 13.61
C THR A 82 -5.44 -1.43 15.00
N ASP A 83 -4.87 -2.64 15.08
CA ASP A 83 -4.35 -3.26 16.31
C ASP A 83 -2.90 -2.83 16.64
N ARG A 84 -2.28 -1.98 15.82
CA ARG A 84 -0.95 -1.44 16.09
C ARG A 84 -0.89 -0.67 17.40
N GLY A 85 0.28 -0.67 18.04
CA GLY A 85 0.58 0.27 19.12
C GLY A 85 0.57 1.73 18.65
N GLY A 86 0.48 2.63 19.62
CA GLY A 86 0.48 4.08 19.39
C GLY A 86 -0.91 4.66 19.14
N GLU A 87 -0.92 5.96 18.83
CA GLU A 87 -2.11 6.79 18.63
C GLU A 87 -2.44 6.92 17.13
N VAL A 88 -3.08 8.01 16.70
CA VAL A 88 -3.34 8.32 15.29
C VAL A 88 -2.04 8.59 14.53
N THR A 89 -1.98 8.21 13.25
CA THR A 89 -0.92 8.63 12.32
C THR A 89 -1.45 8.72 10.90
N TYR A 90 -0.69 9.39 10.04
CA TYR A 90 -0.94 9.48 8.60
C TYR A 90 0.05 8.60 7.81
N HIS A 91 -0.46 8.00 6.74
CA HIS A 91 0.33 7.45 5.64
C HIS A 91 -0.19 7.99 4.31
N GLY A 92 0.69 8.12 3.33
CA GLY A 92 0.31 8.52 1.98
C GLY A 92 1.50 8.50 1.01
N PRO A 93 1.27 8.89 -0.26
CA PRO A 93 2.29 8.90 -1.29
C PRO A 93 3.54 9.67 -0.87
N GLY A 94 4.73 9.15 -1.18
CA GLY A 94 6.00 9.76 -0.78
C GLY A 94 6.44 9.44 0.65
N GLN A 95 5.68 8.66 1.42
CA GLN A 95 6.14 8.06 2.67
C GLN A 95 6.54 6.60 2.42
N ILE A 96 7.71 6.19 2.88
CA ILE A 96 8.10 4.78 2.84
C ILE A 96 7.49 4.11 4.06
N VAL A 97 6.68 3.08 3.84
CA VAL A 97 6.17 2.21 4.90
C VAL A 97 6.87 0.87 4.81
N ALA A 98 7.41 0.40 5.94
CA ALA A 98 8.07 -0.89 6.01
C ALA A 98 7.45 -1.77 7.08
N TYR A 99 7.09 -3.00 6.71
CA TYR A 99 6.52 -4.01 7.60
C TYR A 99 7.51 -5.17 7.81
N PRO A 100 8.32 -5.15 8.88
CA PRO A 100 9.08 -6.30 9.33
C PRO A 100 8.14 -7.30 10.03
N ILE A 101 7.79 -8.37 9.34
CA ILE A 101 6.95 -9.47 9.83
C ILE A 101 7.88 -10.62 10.20
N CYS A 102 8.33 -10.63 11.45
CA CYS A 102 9.40 -11.50 11.93
C CYS A 102 8.89 -12.41 13.04
N ASN A 103 9.46 -13.61 13.11
CA ASN A 103 9.33 -14.48 14.27
C ASN A 103 10.48 -14.21 15.26
N LEU A 104 10.14 -13.63 16.41
CA LEU A 104 11.10 -13.27 17.44
C LEU A 104 11.57 -14.46 18.29
N ARG A 105 10.96 -15.65 18.19
CA ARG A 105 11.39 -16.82 18.96
C ARG A 105 12.78 -17.30 18.54
N GLY A 106 13.46 -17.97 19.48
CA GLY A 106 14.75 -18.60 19.23
C GLY A 106 15.90 -17.61 19.31
N GLY A 107 15.92 -16.78 20.36
CA GLY A 107 17.04 -15.86 20.65
C GLY A 107 16.84 -14.42 20.16
N ARG A 108 15.64 -14.04 19.72
CA ARG A 108 15.27 -12.66 19.33
C ARG A 108 14.10 -12.09 20.14
N GLU A 109 13.78 -12.68 21.31
CA GLU A 109 12.63 -12.33 22.17
C GLU A 109 12.84 -11.01 22.93
N ASP A 110 13.18 -9.94 22.22
CA ASP A 110 13.43 -8.60 22.73
C ASP A 110 12.83 -7.56 21.76
N VAL A 111 11.62 -7.12 22.05
CA VAL A 111 10.90 -6.11 21.26
C VAL A 111 11.61 -4.76 21.32
N GLY A 112 12.24 -4.42 22.45
CA GLY A 112 12.99 -3.18 22.59
C GLY A 112 14.21 -3.14 21.66
N ARG A 113 14.90 -4.26 21.51
CA ARG A 113 16.01 -4.42 20.56
C ARG A 113 15.55 -4.35 19.10
N LEU A 114 14.39 -4.95 18.78
CA LEU A 114 13.74 -4.75 17.47
C LEU A 114 13.49 -3.26 17.20
N VAL A 115 12.80 -2.56 18.12
CA VAL A 115 12.50 -1.12 17.97
C VAL A 115 13.78 -0.31 17.79
N ARG A 116 14.81 -0.52 18.63
CA ARG A 116 16.10 0.17 18.49
C ARG A 116 16.77 -0.09 17.15
N GLY A 117 16.65 -1.31 16.61
CA GLY A 117 17.16 -1.67 15.28
C GLY A 117 16.41 -0.97 14.15
N LEU A 118 15.08 -0.82 14.27
CA LEU A 118 14.27 -0.05 13.31
C LEU A 118 14.60 1.45 13.35
N GLU A 119 14.75 2.02 14.55
CA GLU A 119 15.20 3.41 14.72
C GLU A 119 16.60 3.61 14.14
N GLU A 120 17.52 2.68 14.41
CA GLU A 120 18.89 2.73 13.89
C GLU A 120 18.90 2.72 12.36
N ALA A 121 18.07 1.87 11.74
CA ALA A 121 17.99 1.80 10.29
C ALA A 121 17.52 3.13 9.68
N MET A 122 16.52 3.78 10.28
CA MET A 122 16.05 5.09 9.85
C MET A 122 17.08 6.20 10.11
N ILE A 123 17.78 6.18 11.25
CA ILE A 123 18.84 7.15 11.58
C ILE A 123 19.98 7.07 10.56
N ARG A 124 20.46 5.85 10.24
CA ARG A 124 21.52 5.65 9.24
C ARG A 124 21.09 6.11 7.85
N THR A 125 19.84 5.82 7.49
CA THR A 125 19.25 6.30 6.23
C THR A 125 19.27 7.82 6.17
N ALA A 126 18.81 8.50 7.22
CA ALA A 126 18.83 9.97 7.29
C ALA A 126 20.27 10.53 7.22
N ALA A 127 21.22 9.89 7.90
CA ALA A 127 22.62 10.30 7.92
C ALA A 127 23.29 10.23 6.53
N GLU A 128 22.93 9.26 5.69
CA GLU A 128 23.42 9.18 4.31
C GLU A 128 22.98 10.37 3.44
N PHE A 129 21.86 11.02 3.79
CA PHE A 129 21.40 12.26 3.15
C PHE A 129 21.83 13.52 3.91
N GLY A 130 22.78 13.40 4.85
CA GLY A 130 23.32 14.53 5.61
C GLY A 130 22.42 15.03 6.74
N ILE A 131 21.37 14.29 7.12
CA ILE A 131 20.45 14.66 8.20
C ILE A 131 20.86 13.96 9.49
N VAL A 132 21.07 14.76 10.54
CA VAL A 132 21.29 14.25 11.89
C VAL A 132 19.95 14.00 12.56
N ALA A 133 19.60 12.73 12.74
CA ALA A 133 18.40 12.30 13.46
C ALA A 133 18.79 11.48 14.70
N ASP A 134 17.98 11.54 15.75
CA ASP A 134 18.18 10.77 16.97
C ASP A 134 16.85 10.24 17.54
N ARG A 135 16.95 9.40 18.58
CA ARG A 135 15.83 8.85 19.34
C ARG A 135 15.39 9.84 20.40
N LEU A 136 14.09 9.90 20.65
CA LEU A 136 13.54 10.65 21.78
C LEU A 136 13.02 9.69 22.85
N LYS A 137 13.55 9.82 24.07
CA LYS A 137 13.12 8.98 25.20
C LYS A 137 11.61 9.14 25.44
N GLY A 138 10.88 8.03 25.40
CA GLY A 138 9.42 8.01 25.62
C GLY A 138 8.60 8.31 24.35
N ALA A 139 9.23 8.57 23.21
CA ALA A 139 8.52 8.87 21.97
C ALA A 139 9.15 8.09 20.79
N PRO A 140 8.70 6.84 20.55
CA PRO A 140 9.27 5.95 19.54
C PRO A 140 9.32 6.56 18.14
N GLY A 141 10.38 6.23 17.41
CA GLY A 141 10.68 6.81 16.11
C GLY A 141 11.93 7.68 16.14
N ILE A 142 12.16 8.42 15.07
CA ILE A 142 13.35 9.25 14.90
C ILE A 142 12.97 10.72 14.70
N TRP A 143 13.80 11.58 15.26
CA TRP A 143 13.53 12.99 15.45
C TRP A 143 14.72 13.83 14.97
N VAL A 144 14.42 15.00 14.43
CA VAL A 144 15.40 15.94 13.90
C VAL A 144 15.21 17.28 14.62
N GLU A 145 16.31 17.85 15.10
CA GLU A 145 16.32 19.21 15.62
C GLU A 145 16.27 20.20 14.46
N THR A 146 15.30 21.12 14.46
CA THR A 146 15.14 22.14 13.41
C THR A 146 15.01 23.53 14.03
N PRO A 147 15.09 24.62 13.26
CA PRO A 147 14.81 25.96 13.77
C PRO A 147 13.39 26.12 14.36
N ARG A 148 12.46 25.20 14.05
CA ARG A 148 11.08 25.16 14.59
C ARG A 148 10.97 24.32 15.85
N GLY A 149 12.06 23.72 16.31
CA GLY A 149 12.12 22.72 17.38
C GLY A 149 12.23 21.29 16.85
N LEU A 150 11.89 20.34 17.71
CA LEU A 150 12.04 18.92 17.43
C LEU A 150 10.90 18.41 16.54
N GLU A 151 11.25 17.84 15.39
CA GLU A 151 10.29 17.32 14.40
C GLU A 151 10.51 15.83 14.11
N LYS A 152 9.42 15.07 13.99
CA LYS A 152 9.49 13.62 13.71
C LYS A 152 9.73 13.38 12.22
N LEU A 153 10.79 12.64 11.89
CA LEU A 153 11.11 12.20 10.53
C LEU A 153 10.59 10.78 10.23
N GLY A 154 10.52 9.93 11.26
CA GLY A 154 10.08 8.54 11.12
C GLY A 154 9.28 8.08 12.33
N ALA A 155 8.16 7.40 12.08
CA ALA A 155 7.29 6.84 13.09
C ALA A 155 7.44 5.31 13.21
N ILE A 156 7.16 4.78 14.39
CA ILE A 156 7.12 3.33 14.66
C ILE A 156 5.81 2.98 15.33
N GLY A 157 5.11 1.99 14.78
CA GLY A 157 3.92 1.41 15.36
C GLY A 157 3.87 -0.07 15.03
N LEU A 158 4.23 -0.92 15.99
CA LEU A 158 4.23 -2.38 15.85
C LEU A 158 3.04 -3.00 16.58
N HIS A 159 2.66 -4.19 16.12
CA HIS A 159 1.86 -5.14 16.88
C HIS A 159 2.67 -6.44 17.02
N LEU A 160 2.48 -7.12 18.15
CA LEU A 160 3.13 -8.41 18.42
C LEU A 160 2.08 -9.39 18.93
N SER A 161 1.96 -10.53 18.26
CA SER A 161 1.11 -11.63 18.70
C SER A 161 1.86 -12.94 18.59
N ARG A 162 1.93 -13.71 19.69
CA ARG A 162 2.65 -14.99 19.75
C ARG A 162 4.10 -14.91 19.22
N TRP A 163 4.77 -13.78 19.47
CA TRP A 163 6.12 -13.45 19.00
C TRP A 163 6.27 -13.21 17.48
N ILE A 164 5.16 -13.08 16.75
CA ILE A 164 5.15 -12.64 15.35
C ILE A 164 4.79 -11.15 15.30
N THR A 165 5.60 -10.37 14.58
CA THR A 165 5.37 -8.93 14.42
C THR A 165 4.47 -8.63 13.23
N THR A 166 3.65 -7.60 13.34
CA THR A 166 2.99 -6.93 12.22
C THR A 166 3.09 -5.41 12.41
N HIS A 167 2.70 -4.66 11.38
CA HIS A 167 2.98 -3.25 11.17
C HIS A 167 4.48 -2.98 11.16
N GLY A 168 4.93 -1.79 11.54
CA GLY A 168 6.33 -1.44 11.39
C GLY A 168 6.60 0.03 11.48
N ILE A 169 7.28 0.56 10.47
CA ILE A 169 7.75 1.94 10.43
C ILE A 169 7.17 2.71 9.26
N ALA A 170 7.14 4.03 9.40
CA ALA A 170 6.78 4.97 8.36
C ALA A 170 7.85 6.08 8.34
N PHE A 171 8.60 6.19 7.24
CA PHE A 171 9.71 7.11 7.06
C PHE A 171 9.35 8.18 6.02
N ASN A 172 9.40 9.45 6.41
CA ASN A 172 8.91 10.55 5.59
C ASN A 172 9.97 11.00 4.58
N VAL A 173 9.80 10.62 3.31
CA VAL A 173 10.63 11.17 2.22
C VAL A 173 10.02 12.47 1.73
N ARG A 174 8.81 12.40 1.16
CA ARG A 174 8.06 13.54 0.62
C ARG A 174 6.53 13.43 0.74
N PRO A 175 5.96 12.95 1.87
CA PRO A 175 4.52 12.96 2.03
C PRO A 175 3.95 14.38 2.06
N ASN A 176 2.65 14.53 1.78
CA ASN A 176 1.92 15.75 2.08
C ASN A 176 1.90 15.97 3.61
N LEU A 177 2.71 16.90 4.09
CA LEU A 177 2.82 17.20 5.52
C LEU A 177 1.59 17.95 6.08
N ASP A 178 0.77 18.58 5.23
CA ASP A 178 -0.44 19.27 5.70
C ASP A 178 -1.46 18.29 6.28
N HIS A 179 -1.50 17.03 5.83
CA HIS A 179 -2.39 16.02 6.39
C HIS A 179 -2.08 15.71 7.86
N PHE A 180 -0.83 15.89 8.32
CA PHE A 180 -0.51 15.74 9.74
C PHE A 180 -1.12 16.84 10.61
N ARG A 181 -1.51 17.99 10.03
CA ARG A 181 -2.17 19.09 10.74
C ARG A 181 -3.64 18.81 11.02
N TRP A 182 -4.22 17.80 10.37
CA TRP A 182 -5.60 17.36 10.58
C TRP A 182 -5.72 16.33 11.71
N ILE A 183 -4.61 15.98 12.36
CA ILE A 183 -4.57 15.00 13.44
C ILE A 183 -3.76 15.52 14.63
N THR A 184 -4.00 14.98 15.83
CA THR A 184 -3.11 15.15 17.00
C THR A 184 -2.33 13.86 17.26
N PRO A 185 -1.08 13.73 16.79
CA PRO A 185 -0.29 12.53 17.04
C PRO A 185 0.43 12.56 18.39
N CYS A 186 0.40 11.45 19.11
CA CYS A 186 1.22 11.17 20.30
C CYS A 186 1.04 12.12 21.49
N GLY A 187 -0.13 12.78 21.65
CA GLY A 187 -0.41 13.70 22.76
C GLY A 187 0.56 14.89 22.90
N PHE A 188 1.42 15.13 21.91
CA PHE A 188 2.39 16.22 21.92
C PHE A 188 1.87 17.38 21.07
N THR A 189 1.59 18.51 21.69
CA THR A 189 1.22 19.75 20.99
C THR A 189 2.42 20.61 20.60
N ASP A 190 3.61 20.27 21.12
CA ASP A 190 4.85 21.05 21.02
C ASP A 190 5.85 20.49 20.00
N LYS A 191 5.51 19.42 19.28
CA LYS A 191 6.43 18.72 18.36
C LYS A 191 5.85 18.67 16.95
N GLY A 192 6.72 18.91 15.96
CA GLY A 192 6.36 18.90 14.55
C GLY A 192 6.57 17.55 13.87
N VAL A 193 6.31 17.52 12.56
CA VAL A 193 6.61 16.42 11.66
C VAL A 193 7.38 16.99 10.47
N CYS A 194 8.46 16.32 10.08
CA CYS A 194 9.27 16.69 8.93
C CYS A 194 9.42 15.51 7.96
N SER A 195 10.04 15.79 6.82
CA SER A 195 10.39 14.85 5.77
C SER A 195 11.75 15.20 5.17
N LEU A 196 12.39 14.26 4.47
CA LEU A 196 13.62 14.54 3.71
C LEU A 196 13.43 15.75 2.79
N ALA A 197 12.29 15.83 2.08
CA ALA A 197 11.95 16.93 1.20
C ALA A 197 11.83 18.27 1.92
N SER A 198 11.20 18.30 3.10
CA SER A 198 11.08 19.54 3.87
C SER A 198 12.43 20.04 4.43
N LEU A 199 13.39 19.13 4.64
CA LEU A 199 14.70 19.43 5.21
C LEU A 199 15.75 19.78 4.14
N LEU A 200 15.65 19.18 2.95
CA LEU A 200 16.66 19.27 1.88
C LEU A 200 16.22 20.09 0.66
N GLY A 201 14.92 20.38 0.53
CA GLY A 201 14.38 21.07 -0.65
C GLY A 201 14.67 20.30 -1.94
N GLU A 202 15.18 21.00 -2.97
CA GLU A 202 15.55 20.43 -4.26
C GLU A 202 16.64 19.33 -4.17
N GLY A 203 17.41 19.29 -3.08
CA GLY A 203 18.40 18.24 -2.84
C GLY A 203 17.82 16.95 -2.26
N SER A 204 16.49 16.85 -2.10
CA SER A 204 15.85 15.66 -1.55
C SER A 204 15.98 14.47 -2.49
N PRO A 205 16.25 13.26 -1.96
CA PRO A 205 16.24 12.06 -2.78
C PRO A 205 14.84 11.72 -3.28
N THR A 206 14.80 10.89 -4.32
CA THR A 206 13.57 10.22 -4.77
C THR A 206 13.10 9.21 -3.73
N TRP A 207 11.85 8.75 -3.87
CA TRP A 207 11.33 7.69 -2.99
C TRP A 207 12.14 6.41 -3.14
N GLU A 208 12.50 6.06 -4.38
CA GLU A 208 13.28 4.87 -4.74
C GLU A 208 14.66 4.87 -4.09
N GLU A 209 15.39 5.99 -4.20
CA GLU A 209 16.72 6.14 -3.59
C GLU A 209 16.66 6.00 -2.07
N ALA A 210 15.71 6.67 -1.41
CA ALA A 210 15.53 6.56 0.03
C ALA A 210 15.08 5.15 0.47
N ALA A 211 14.22 4.49 -0.31
CA ALA A 211 13.77 3.13 -0.05
C ALA A 211 14.90 2.10 -0.19
N ASP A 212 15.78 2.28 -1.18
CA ASP A 212 16.97 1.44 -1.38
C ASP A 212 17.93 1.52 -0.19
N ARG A 213 18.15 2.73 0.36
CA ARG A 213 18.97 2.90 1.57
C ARG A 213 18.28 2.32 2.79
N LEU A 214 17.00 2.64 3.00
CA LEU A 214 16.25 2.18 4.17
C LEU A 214 16.17 0.66 4.23
N GLN A 215 15.86 -0.01 3.11
CA GLN A 215 15.78 -1.47 3.09
C GLN A 215 17.14 -2.10 3.40
N ALA A 216 18.24 -1.55 2.89
CA ALA A 216 19.58 -2.07 3.14
C ALA A 216 19.94 -1.98 4.62
N HIS A 217 19.64 -0.83 5.26
CA HIS A 217 19.83 -0.65 6.69
C HIS A 217 18.92 -1.53 7.53
N LEU A 218 17.66 -1.73 7.13
CA LEU A 218 16.74 -2.65 7.80
C LEU A 218 17.26 -4.09 7.76
N VAL A 219 17.74 -4.55 6.60
CA VAL A 219 18.34 -5.88 6.44
C VAL A 219 19.53 -6.06 7.39
N GLN A 220 20.41 -5.07 7.48
CA GLN A 220 21.57 -5.13 8.36
C GLN A 220 21.19 -5.06 9.84
N CYS A 221 20.39 -4.07 10.26
CA CYS A 221 20.02 -3.84 11.66
C CYS A 221 19.13 -4.95 12.23
N LEU A 222 18.35 -5.62 11.38
CA LEU A 222 17.51 -6.76 11.79
C LEU A 222 18.19 -8.12 11.55
N ALA A 223 19.47 -8.13 11.11
CA ALA A 223 20.25 -9.31 10.77
C ALA A 223 19.46 -10.30 9.89
N LEU A 224 18.93 -9.81 8.77
CA LEU A 224 18.14 -10.61 7.84
C LEU A 224 19.06 -11.26 6.79
N ASP A 225 18.99 -12.58 6.70
CA ASP A 225 19.64 -13.36 5.65
C ASP A 225 18.66 -13.52 4.48
N LEU A 226 18.84 -12.70 3.44
CA LEU A 226 17.88 -12.61 2.35
C LEU A 226 17.87 -13.87 1.48
N GLN A 227 16.69 -14.44 1.35
CA GLN A 227 16.39 -15.57 0.49
C GLN A 227 15.61 -15.10 -0.74
N PRO A 228 15.69 -15.83 -1.88
CA PRO A 228 14.89 -15.55 -3.05
C PRO A 228 13.40 -15.52 -2.74
N VAL A 229 12.69 -14.67 -3.47
CA VAL A 229 11.24 -14.52 -3.34
C VAL A 229 10.60 -14.52 -4.71
N ARG A 230 9.42 -15.13 -4.81
CA ARG A 230 8.63 -15.08 -6.05
C ARG A 230 8.17 -13.65 -6.31
N PRO A 231 8.37 -13.10 -7.52
CA PRO A 231 7.82 -11.79 -7.88
C PRO A 231 6.29 -11.84 -7.89
N PRO A 232 5.60 -10.70 -7.68
CA PRO A 232 4.16 -10.65 -7.86
C PRO A 232 3.80 -10.97 -9.32
N SER A 233 2.65 -11.60 -9.52
CA SER A 233 2.03 -11.64 -10.84
C SER A 233 1.67 -10.23 -11.30
N ARG A 234 1.45 -10.05 -12.59
CA ARG A 234 1.06 -8.76 -13.17
C ARG A 234 -0.26 -8.90 -13.88
N SER A 235 -1.07 -7.86 -13.75
CA SER A 235 -2.41 -7.79 -14.35
C SER A 235 -2.72 -6.34 -14.71
N VAL A 236 -3.84 -6.17 -15.41
CA VAL A 236 -4.40 -4.86 -15.74
C VAL A 236 -5.84 -4.78 -15.32
N SER A 237 -6.29 -3.57 -15.02
CA SER A 237 -7.70 -3.22 -14.92
C SER A 237 -8.00 -2.14 -15.95
N ALA A 238 -8.83 -2.45 -16.93
CA ALA A 238 -9.27 -1.50 -17.94
C ALA A 238 -10.67 -1.00 -17.57
N MET A 239 -10.72 0.15 -16.90
CA MET A 239 -11.97 0.84 -16.55
C MET A 239 -12.65 1.31 -17.84
N THR A 240 -13.54 0.47 -18.34
CA THR A 240 -14.18 0.66 -19.64
C THR A 240 -15.40 1.54 -19.49
N TRP A 241 -15.49 2.57 -20.30
CA TRP A 241 -16.54 3.57 -20.20
C TRP A 241 -16.92 4.13 -21.57
N ARG A 242 -18.11 4.74 -21.65
CA ARG A 242 -18.61 5.40 -22.86
C ARG A 242 -19.34 6.69 -22.51
N ARG A 243 -19.61 7.51 -23.53
CA ARG A 243 -20.48 8.70 -23.41
C ARG A 243 -21.94 8.27 -23.56
N GLY A 244 -22.66 8.19 -22.45
CA GLY A 244 -24.11 8.00 -22.43
C GLY A 244 -24.87 9.31 -22.68
N ALA A 245 -26.19 9.20 -22.83
CA ALA A 245 -27.06 10.36 -23.09
C ALA A 245 -27.10 11.36 -21.92
N ASP A 246 -27.00 10.86 -20.68
CA ASP A 246 -27.08 11.65 -19.45
C ASP A 246 -25.72 11.83 -18.76
N GLY A 247 -24.62 11.47 -19.43
CA GLY A 247 -23.26 11.52 -18.87
C GLY A 247 -22.45 10.25 -19.09
N PRO A 248 -21.26 10.13 -18.48
CA PRO A 248 -20.41 8.95 -18.63
C PRO A 248 -21.05 7.71 -18.02
N GLU A 249 -20.90 6.58 -18.71
CA GLU A 249 -21.36 5.26 -18.24
C GLU A 249 -20.18 4.30 -18.17
N ILE A 250 -20.07 3.56 -17.07
CA ILE A 250 -19.03 2.57 -16.81
C ILE A 250 -19.59 1.17 -17.11
N LEU A 251 -18.82 0.37 -17.85
CA LEU A 251 -19.16 -1.03 -18.08
C LEU A 251 -18.82 -1.86 -16.84
N MET A 252 -19.84 -2.46 -16.25
CA MET A 252 -19.72 -3.43 -15.16
C MET A 252 -20.17 -4.79 -15.66
N MET A 253 -19.40 -5.83 -15.33
CA MET A 253 -19.66 -7.22 -15.74
C MET A 253 -19.74 -8.10 -14.50
N LEU A 254 -20.74 -8.98 -14.45
CA LEU A 254 -20.93 -9.95 -13.39
C LEU A 254 -20.21 -11.23 -13.76
N ARG A 255 -19.22 -11.61 -12.94
CA ARG A 255 -18.52 -12.88 -13.09
C ARG A 255 -19.46 -14.07 -12.90
N VAL A 256 -19.19 -15.17 -13.61
CA VAL A 256 -19.90 -16.45 -13.43
C VAL A 256 -19.66 -17.04 -12.02
N PRO A 257 -20.57 -17.90 -11.50
CA PRO A 257 -20.43 -18.49 -10.18
C PRO A 257 -19.10 -19.19 -9.88
N GLU A 258 -18.54 -19.88 -10.87
CA GLU A 258 -17.27 -20.61 -10.81
C GLU A 258 -16.09 -19.68 -10.55
N HIS A 259 -16.26 -18.41 -10.92
CA HIS A 259 -15.29 -17.34 -10.76
C HIS A 259 -15.68 -16.33 -9.68
N GLY A 260 -16.75 -16.65 -8.93
CA GLY A 260 -17.29 -15.90 -7.83
C GLY A 260 -18.20 -14.74 -8.26
N LEU A 261 -19.42 -14.73 -7.72
CA LEU A 261 -20.48 -13.79 -8.10
C LEU A 261 -20.24 -12.36 -7.58
N TRP A 262 -19.39 -11.59 -8.24
CA TRP A 262 -19.25 -10.14 -8.02
C TRP A 262 -19.08 -9.37 -9.33
N TRP A 263 -19.42 -8.09 -9.27
CA TRP A 263 -19.28 -7.16 -10.38
C TRP A 263 -17.85 -6.62 -10.47
N GLN A 264 -17.33 -6.50 -11.68
CA GLN A 264 -16.01 -5.92 -11.96
C GLN A 264 -15.98 -5.18 -13.30
N SER A 265 -14.90 -4.42 -13.52
CA SER A 265 -14.52 -3.94 -14.86
C SER A 265 -13.80 -5.05 -15.63
N VAL A 266 -13.37 -4.75 -16.86
CA VAL A 266 -12.42 -5.59 -17.62
C VAL A 266 -11.12 -5.69 -16.82
N THR A 267 -10.64 -6.91 -16.61
CA THR A 267 -9.42 -7.19 -15.85
C THR A 267 -8.78 -8.46 -16.35
N GLY A 268 -7.46 -8.47 -16.50
CA GLY A 268 -6.81 -9.74 -16.81
C GLY A 268 -5.32 -9.77 -16.61
N MET A 269 -4.79 -10.99 -16.72
CA MET A 269 -3.41 -11.31 -16.39
C MET A 269 -2.51 -10.99 -17.57
N MET A 270 -1.34 -10.45 -17.28
CA MET A 270 -0.35 -10.20 -18.33
C MET A 270 0.29 -11.51 -18.78
N GLU A 271 0.28 -11.77 -20.08
CA GLU A 271 0.99 -12.90 -20.66
C GLU A 271 2.49 -12.61 -20.84
N PRO A 272 3.34 -13.66 -20.92
CA PRO A 272 4.77 -13.48 -21.16
C PRO A 272 5.07 -12.68 -22.43
N GLY A 273 5.69 -11.51 -22.27
CA GLY A 273 6.10 -10.64 -23.37
C GLY A 273 5.12 -9.51 -23.72
N GLU A 274 3.94 -9.47 -23.11
CA GLU A 274 2.99 -8.37 -23.31
C GLU A 274 3.38 -7.11 -22.54
N THR A 275 3.10 -5.95 -23.13
CA THR A 275 3.01 -4.70 -22.38
C THR A 275 1.66 -4.58 -21.68
N PRO A 276 1.55 -3.80 -20.58
CA PRO A 276 0.26 -3.56 -19.92
C PRO A 276 -0.84 -3.03 -20.87
N GLU A 277 -0.49 -2.19 -21.84
CA GLU A 277 -1.43 -1.64 -22.82
C GLU A 277 -1.93 -2.71 -23.79
N GLN A 278 -1.04 -3.61 -24.24
CA GLN A 278 -1.42 -4.75 -25.08
C GLN A 278 -2.37 -5.69 -24.35
N THR A 279 -2.05 -6.03 -23.09
CA THR A 279 -2.93 -6.81 -22.22
C THR A 279 -4.29 -6.13 -22.08
N ALA A 280 -4.35 -4.82 -21.78
CA ALA A 280 -5.61 -4.11 -21.59
C ALA A 280 -6.49 -4.11 -22.86
N HIS A 281 -5.89 -3.98 -24.05
CA HIS A 281 -6.62 -4.10 -25.31
C HIS A 281 -7.09 -5.53 -25.59
N ARG A 282 -6.24 -6.54 -25.31
CA ARG A 282 -6.59 -7.94 -25.48
C ARG A 282 -7.76 -8.33 -24.58
N GLU A 283 -7.66 -8.06 -23.28
CA GLU A 283 -8.70 -8.39 -22.30
C GLU A 283 -10.03 -7.69 -22.62
N LEU A 284 -9.99 -6.43 -23.08
CA LEU A 284 -11.21 -5.76 -23.55
C LEU A 284 -11.86 -6.52 -24.71
N MET A 285 -11.06 -6.92 -25.71
CA MET A 285 -11.58 -7.66 -26.85
C MET A 285 -12.13 -9.01 -26.38
N GLU A 286 -11.35 -9.80 -25.64
CA GLU A 286 -11.69 -11.16 -25.23
C GLU A 286 -12.93 -11.19 -24.34
N GLU A 287 -12.98 -10.33 -23.32
CA GLU A 287 -14.08 -10.32 -22.36
C GLU A 287 -15.37 -9.69 -22.92
N THR A 288 -15.27 -8.77 -23.90
CA THR A 288 -16.41 -7.91 -24.30
C THR A 288 -16.67 -7.77 -25.80
N GLY A 289 -15.75 -8.21 -26.65
CA GLY A 289 -15.78 -7.99 -28.09
C GLY A 289 -15.54 -6.53 -28.53
N LEU A 290 -15.12 -5.66 -27.61
CA LEU A 290 -14.97 -4.22 -27.87
C LEU A 290 -13.53 -3.83 -28.21
N ALA A 291 -13.40 -2.66 -28.84
CA ALA A 291 -12.16 -1.92 -29.01
C ALA A 291 -12.38 -0.48 -28.53
N GLY A 292 -11.37 0.12 -27.90
CA GLY A 292 -11.49 1.44 -27.31
C GLY A 292 -10.17 2.22 -27.36
N THR A 293 -10.25 3.49 -26.93
CA THR A 293 -9.09 4.35 -26.74
C THR A 293 -8.60 4.22 -25.31
N LEU A 294 -7.40 3.68 -25.15
CA LEU A 294 -6.76 3.49 -23.85
C LEU A 294 -6.07 4.79 -23.39
N ARG A 295 -6.23 5.12 -22.11
CA ARG A 295 -5.44 6.17 -21.43
C ARG A 295 -4.99 5.69 -20.05
N PRO A 296 -3.72 5.89 -19.65
CA PRO A 296 -3.25 5.51 -18.32
C PRO A 296 -3.97 6.31 -17.23
N LEU A 297 -4.21 5.67 -16.07
CA LEU A 297 -4.75 6.32 -14.87
C LEU A 297 -3.66 6.67 -13.84
N ASP A 298 -2.37 6.51 -14.19
CA ASP A 298 -1.22 6.69 -13.29
C ASP A 298 -1.38 5.96 -11.93
N LEU A 299 -2.08 4.83 -11.96
CA LEU A 299 -2.33 3.98 -10.81
C LEU A 299 -1.86 2.56 -11.10
N ALA A 300 -0.89 2.11 -10.32
CA ALA A 300 -0.54 0.70 -10.20
C ALA A 300 -0.48 0.33 -8.72
N HIS A 301 -1.18 -0.73 -8.34
CA HIS A 301 -1.28 -1.14 -6.94
C HIS A 301 -1.05 -2.63 -6.75
N SER A 302 -0.51 -3.01 -5.59
CA SER A 302 -0.25 -4.41 -5.25
C SER A 302 -1.17 -4.91 -4.14
N PHE A 303 -1.54 -6.18 -4.20
CA PHE A 303 -2.35 -6.84 -3.19
C PHE A 303 -2.02 -8.32 -3.04
N TRP A 304 -2.40 -8.88 -1.90
CA TRP A 304 -2.37 -10.32 -1.65
C TRP A 304 -3.52 -11.01 -2.38
N VAL A 305 -3.22 -12.10 -3.08
CA VAL A 305 -4.22 -12.93 -3.76
C VAL A 305 -4.79 -13.93 -2.77
N ASP A 306 -6.09 -13.80 -2.48
CA ASP A 306 -6.80 -14.67 -1.55
C ASP A 306 -6.91 -16.10 -2.12
N PRO A 307 -6.41 -17.13 -1.42
CA PRO A 307 -6.49 -18.51 -1.87
C PRO A 307 -7.92 -19.06 -1.95
N ALA A 308 -8.90 -18.40 -1.32
CA ALA A 308 -10.31 -18.73 -1.50
C ALA A 308 -10.86 -18.29 -2.86
N ILE A 309 -10.16 -17.38 -3.56
CA ILE A 309 -10.49 -16.92 -4.91
C ILE A 309 -9.67 -17.70 -5.95
N VAL A 310 -8.36 -17.82 -5.73
CA VAL A 310 -7.45 -18.53 -6.63
C VAL A 310 -6.64 -19.56 -5.83
N ALA A 311 -6.90 -20.84 -6.05
CA ALA A 311 -6.18 -21.90 -5.37
C ALA A 311 -4.75 -22.06 -5.92
N PHE A 312 -3.78 -22.18 -5.02
CA PHE A 312 -2.38 -22.45 -5.36
C PHE A 312 -1.96 -23.83 -4.82
N PRO A 313 -1.01 -24.52 -5.49
CA PRO A 313 -0.58 -25.85 -5.08
C PRO A 313 0.23 -25.87 -3.78
N ASP A 314 0.74 -24.72 -3.35
CA ASP A 314 1.52 -24.56 -2.12
C ASP A 314 0.91 -23.46 -1.22
N ALA A 315 1.36 -23.43 0.03
CA ALA A 315 0.89 -22.50 1.05
C ALA A 315 1.67 -21.16 1.08
N GLU A 316 2.51 -20.88 0.07
CA GLU A 316 3.26 -19.64 0.02
C GLU A 316 2.35 -18.49 -0.49
N PRO A 317 2.22 -17.38 0.25
CA PRO A 317 1.39 -16.25 -0.17
C PRO A 317 1.75 -15.73 -1.57
N ARG A 318 0.71 -15.47 -2.38
CA ARG A 318 0.83 -14.89 -3.72
C ARG A 318 0.40 -13.44 -3.72
N PHE A 319 1.02 -12.66 -4.60
CA PHE A 319 0.79 -11.24 -4.73
C PHE A 319 0.61 -10.90 -6.19
N ASN A 320 -0.17 -9.87 -6.45
CA ASN A 320 -0.42 -9.36 -7.78
C ASN A 320 -0.22 -7.84 -7.78
N THR A 321 0.36 -7.32 -8.86
CA THR A 321 0.42 -5.89 -9.16
C THR A 321 -0.48 -5.62 -10.36
N GLU A 322 -1.49 -4.79 -10.15
CA GLU A 322 -2.46 -4.41 -11.16
C GLU A 322 -2.18 -3.00 -11.66
N THR A 323 -2.09 -2.82 -12.98
CA THR A 323 -1.94 -1.51 -13.63
C THR A 323 -3.30 -1.06 -14.17
N CYS A 324 -3.74 0.13 -13.79
CA CYS A 324 -5.07 0.62 -14.12
C CYS A 324 -5.05 1.58 -15.32
N PHE A 325 -6.00 1.35 -16.23
CA PHE A 325 -6.25 2.15 -17.42
C PHE A 325 -7.69 2.60 -17.46
N SER A 326 -7.95 3.70 -18.15
CA SER A 326 -9.28 4.02 -18.67
C SER A 326 -9.36 3.55 -20.13
N MET A 327 -10.55 3.11 -20.53
CA MET A 327 -10.80 2.63 -21.87
C MET A 327 -12.11 3.23 -22.39
N GLU A 328 -12.00 4.27 -23.22
CA GLU A 328 -13.16 4.95 -23.83
C GLU A 328 -13.62 4.17 -25.07
N VAL A 329 -14.87 3.72 -25.09
CA VAL A 329 -15.49 3.03 -26.24
C VAL A 329 -16.61 3.89 -26.86
N PRO A 330 -17.00 3.63 -28.13
CA PRO A 330 -18.13 4.34 -28.75
C PRO A 330 -19.43 4.22 -27.96
N ALA A 331 -20.30 5.23 -28.03
CA ALA A 331 -21.57 5.25 -27.30
C ALA A 331 -22.49 4.07 -27.69
N GLU A 332 -22.45 3.69 -28.96
CA GLU A 332 -23.20 2.61 -29.60
C GLU A 332 -22.53 1.23 -29.48
N ALA A 333 -21.44 1.11 -28.72
CA ALA A 333 -20.71 -0.15 -28.53
C ALA A 333 -21.62 -1.28 -28.05
N GLN A 334 -21.56 -2.42 -28.74
CA GLN A 334 -22.32 -3.63 -28.41
C GLN A 334 -21.43 -4.64 -27.69
N VAL A 335 -21.69 -4.83 -26.40
CA VAL A 335 -20.96 -5.80 -25.56
C VAL A 335 -21.36 -7.22 -25.94
N ARG A 336 -20.37 -8.08 -26.14
CA ARG A 336 -20.50 -9.53 -26.28
C ARG A 336 -19.61 -10.19 -25.24
N LEU A 337 -20.22 -10.66 -24.16
CA LEU A 337 -19.46 -11.26 -23.06
C LEU A 337 -18.84 -12.60 -23.46
N GLU A 338 -17.64 -12.86 -22.94
CA GLU A 338 -17.08 -14.22 -22.88
C GLU A 338 -17.87 -15.04 -21.85
N PRO A 339 -18.71 -16.00 -22.28
CA PRO A 339 -19.64 -16.71 -21.39
C PRO A 339 -18.96 -17.59 -20.35
N LEU A 340 -17.68 -17.94 -20.53
CA LEU A 340 -16.92 -18.67 -19.52
C LEU A 340 -16.48 -17.78 -18.35
N GLU A 341 -16.46 -16.46 -18.53
CA GLU A 341 -16.00 -15.52 -17.50
C GLU A 341 -17.14 -14.71 -16.89
N HIS A 342 -18.10 -14.26 -17.70
CA HIS A 342 -19.16 -13.35 -17.28
C HIS A 342 -20.56 -13.80 -17.72
N SER A 343 -21.54 -13.56 -16.86
CA SER A 343 -22.95 -13.93 -17.10
C SER A 343 -23.84 -12.74 -17.49
N GLU A 344 -23.54 -11.54 -17.00
CA GLU A 344 -24.34 -10.34 -17.20
C GLU A 344 -23.45 -9.10 -17.31
N PHE A 345 -23.92 -8.06 -17.99
CA PHE A 345 -23.28 -6.75 -18.00
C PHE A 345 -24.28 -5.62 -17.82
N LYS A 346 -23.78 -4.47 -17.38
CA LYS A 346 -24.53 -3.22 -17.23
C LYS A 346 -23.65 -2.04 -17.60
N TRP A 347 -24.28 -1.04 -18.22
CA TRP A 347 -23.74 0.30 -18.30
C TRP A 347 -24.30 1.10 -17.12
N CYS A 348 -23.43 1.47 -16.19
CA CYS A 348 -23.81 2.10 -14.93
C CYS A 348 -23.34 3.55 -14.89
N ARG A 349 -24.10 4.43 -14.22
CA ARG A 349 -23.53 5.73 -13.82
C ARG A 349 -22.36 5.52 -12.84
N PRO A 350 -21.40 6.46 -12.73
CA PRO A 350 -20.23 6.27 -11.87
C PRO A 350 -20.57 5.93 -10.41
N GLU A 351 -21.62 6.52 -9.85
CA GLU A 351 -22.06 6.27 -8.47
C GLU A 351 -22.59 4.83 -8.28
N GLU A 352 -23.31 4.32 -9.28
CA GLU A 352 -23.81 2.94 -9.28
C GLU A 352 -22.66 1.94 -9.47
N ALA A 353 -21.74 2.23 -10.40
CA ALA A 353 -20.55 1.41 -10.60
C ALA A 353 -19.71 1.31 -9.31
N LEU A 354 -19.52 2.43 -8.61
CA LEU A 354 -18.81 2.48 -7.33
C LEU A 354 -19.44 1.57 -6.25
N ALA A 355 -20.78 1.53 -6.19
CA ALA A 355 -21.51 0.69 -5.25
C ALA A 355 -21.40 -0.81 -5.58
N LEU A 356 -21.23 -1.16 -6.85
CA LEU A 356 -21.05 -2.54 -7.31
C LEU A 356 -19.61 -3.06 -7.11
N MET A 357 -18.62 -2.16 -7.14
CA MET A 357 -17.20 -2.53 -7.03
C MET A 357 -16.86 -3.12 -5.65
N LYS A 358 -16.24 -4.30 -5.68
CA LYS A 358 -15.80 -5.01 -4.48
C LYS A 358 -14.49 -4.48 -3.92
N TRP A 359 -13.51 -4.22 -4.78
CA TRP A 359 -12.11 -4.01 -4.39
C TRP A 359 -11.69 -2.54 -4.38
N GLU A 360 -10.76 -2.22 -3.49
CA GLU A 360 -10.23 -0.86 -3.31
C GLU A 360 -9.55 -0.34 -4.59
N GLY A 361 -8.86 -1.23 -5.32
CA GLY A 361 -8.21 -0.92 -6.61
C GLY A 361 -9.18 -0.37 -7.66
N SER A 362 -10.27 -1.09 -7.93
CA SER A 362 -11.28 -0.66 -8.90
C SER A 362 -11.95 0.67 -8.48
N LYS A 363 -12.20 0.85 -7.17
CA LYS A 363 -12.76 2.11 -6.64
C LYS A 363 -11.79 3.28 -6.82
N GLY A 364 -10.51 3.06 -6.55
CA GLY A 364 -9.45 4.05 -6.76
C GLY A 364 -9.30 4.44 -8.23
N ALA A 365 -9.31 3.45 -9.14
CA ALA A 365 -9.27 3.68 -10.58
C ALA A 365 -10.48 4.51 -11.06
N LEU A 366 -11.69 4.20 -10.57
CA LEU A 366 -12.89 4.97 -10.90
C LEU A 366 -12.82 6.41 -10.37
N ALA A 367 -12.29 6.63 -9.16
CA ALA A 367 -12.12 7.97 -8.61
C ALA A 367 -11.20 8.85 -9.49
N LEU A 368 -10.09 8.28 -9.98
CA LEU A 368 -9.18 8.97 -10.90
C LEU A 368 -9.84 9.23 -12.25
N LEU A 369 -10.57 8.25 -12.78
CA LEU A 369 -11.30 8.42 -14.03
C LEU A 369 -12.32 9.58 -13.95
N ARG A 370 -13.02 9.73 -12.81
CA ARG A 370 -13.96 10.85 -12.62
C ARG A 370 -13.31 12.21 -12.76
N THR A 371 -12.08 12.38 -12.28
CA THR A 371 -11.35 13.64 -12.46
C THR A 371 -11.00 13.93 -13.92
N GLN A 372 -10.94 12.92 -14.78
CA GLN A 372 -10.76 13.08 -16.23
C GLN A 372 -12.05 13.43 -16.96
N PHE A 373 -13.23 13.26 -16.34
CA PHE A 373 -14.51 13.68 -16.91
C PHE A 373 -14.80 15.16 -16.66
N GLU A 374 -14.24 15.72 -15.58
CA GLU A 374 -14.47 17.09 -15.14
C GLU A 374 -13.47 18.10 -15.73
N GLY A 375 -12.35 17.61 -16.27
CA GLY A 375 -11.36 18.39 -17.02
C GLY A 375 -11.52 18.23 -18.52
#